data_AF-A0AA47MYJ3-F1
#
_entry.id   AF-A0AA47MYJ3-F1
#
_cell.length_a   1.000
_cell.length_b   1.000
_cell.length_c   1.000
_cell.angle_alpha   90.00
_cell.angle_beta   90.00
_cell.angle_gamma   90.00
#
_symmetry.space_group_name_H-M   'P 1'
#
loop_
_entity.id
_entity.type
_entity.pdbx_description
1 polymer ?
#
loop_
_entity_poly.entity_id
_entity_poly.type
_entity_poly.pdbx_seq_one_letter_code
_entity_poly.pdbx_strand_id
1 'polypeptide(L)'
;MHLEHELIVLNVHWGLHGLVFIFIVLLHFTNGDLDYSIQEEMKHGSIIGNVAKDLGIDVGRMTARKARIETERNSRGYCDVNLRTGDLTVAKRIDREELCGEKASCILKFELLLESPLELHRISLNIKDINDNTPLFPKDTVKLEIGESAYKGARYRVNAAHDADIGQNGVQSYILHDNRHFILNTQTTSAGIKYAELVLNQ
;
A
#
# COMPACT_ATOMS: atom_id res chain seq x y z
N MET A 1 -13.17 -16.98 -64.84
CA MET A 1 -12.91 -16.68 -63.42
C MET A 1 -11.66 -17.46 -63.05
N HIS A 2 -10.43 -16.94 -63.11
CA HIS A 2 -9.94 -15.69 -62.48
C HIS A 2 -10.38 -15.68 -61.00
N LEU A 3 -9.53 -15.86 -59.99
CA LEU A 3 -8.08 -15.66 -59.90
C LEU A 3 -7.37 -16.77 -59.09
N GLU A 4 -6.09 -16.94 -59.43
CA GLU A 4 -5.06 -17.71 -58.75
C GLU A 4 -4.62 -17.03 -57.44
N HIS A 5 -4.06 -17.81 -56.51
CA HIS A 5 -2.84 -17.42 -55.82
C HIS A 5 -1.99 -18.67 -55.60
N GLU A 6 -0.92 -18.77 -56.40
CA GLU A 6 0.16 -19.74 -56.30
C GLU A 6 0.84 -19.69 -54.92
N LEU A 7 1.10 -20.87 -54.35
CA LEU A 7 2.10 -21.01 -53.28
C LEU A 7 3.49 -20.85 -53.90
N ILE A 8 4.08 -19.67 -53.74
CA ILE A 8 5.51 -19.48 -54.02
C ILE A 8 6.29 -20.19 -52.90
N VAL A 9 6.95 -21.28 -53.27
CA VAL A 9 7.96 -21.95 -52.45
C VAL A 9 9.20 -21.04 -52.40
N LEU A 10 9.39 -20.32 -51.30
CA LEU A 10 10.66 -19.67 -51.00
C LEU A 10 11.48 -20.56 -50.08
N ASN A 11 12.47 -21.24 -50.68
CA ASN A 11 13.59 -21.85 -49.99
C ASN A 11 14.35 -20.77 -49.20
N VAL A 12 14.28 -20.83 -47.88
CA VAL A 12 15.10 -19.96 -47.02
C VAL A 12 16.48 -20.58 -46.87
N HIS A 13 17.46 -19.88 -47.43
CA HIS A 13 18.90 -20.13 -47.27
C HIS A 13 19.29 -19.98 -45.80
N TRP A 14 20.13 -20.90 -45.31
CA TRP A 14 20.62 -20.92 -43.93
C TRP A 14 21.59 -19.76 -43.71
N GLY A 15 21.07 -18.63 -43.25
CA GLY A 15 21.83 -17.51 -42.69
C GLY A 15 21.76 -17.53 -41.17
N LEU A 16 22.87 -17.20 -40.53
CA LEU A 16 23.19 -17.28 -39.09
C LEU A 16 22.31 -16.42 -38.14
N HIS A 17 21.06 -16.12 -38.50
CA HIS A 17 20.11 -15.29 -37.73
C HIS A 17 18.90 -16.07 -37.19
N GLY A 18 18.83 -17.39 -37.41
CA GLY A 18 17.73 -18.24 -36.97
C GLY A 18 17.74 -18.66 -35.48
N LEU A 19 18.78 -18.31 -34.71
CA LEU A 19 18.86 -18.64 -33.28
C LEU A 19 18.27 -17.57 -32.36
N VAL A 20 18.11 -16.32 -32.83
CA VAL A 20 17.60 -15.22 -31.99
C VAL A 20 16.07 -15.24 -31.92
N PHE A 21 15.38 -15.74 -32.95
CA PHE A 21 13.92 -15.72 -33.01
C PHE A 21 13.23 -16.85 -32.21
N ILE A 22 13.96 -17.91 -31.89
CA ILE A 22 13.45 -19.03 -31.07
C ILE A 22 13.60 -18.76 -29.56
N PHE A 23 14.31 -17.70 -29.16
CA PHE A 23 14.58 -17.39 -27.75
C PHE A 23 13.50 -16.50 -27.08
N ILE A 24 12.49 -16.01 -27.82
CA ILE A 24 11.50 -15.05 -27.29
C ILE A 24 10.17 -15.72 -26.86
N VAL A 25 9.98 -17.02 -27.08
CA VAL A 25 8.74 -17.74 -26.69
C VAL A 25 8.96 -18.73 -25.54
N LEU A 26 9.88 -18.38 -24.64
CA LEU A 26 9.89 -18.88 -23.26
C LEU A 26 9.70 -17.69 -22.31
N LEU A 27 8.68 -16.87 -22.58
CA LEU A 27 8.02 -16.20 -21.47
C LEU A 27 7.42 -17.32 -20.63
N HIS A 28 8.15 -17.72 -19.60
CA HIS A 28 7.55 -18.36 -18.46
C HIS A 28 6.31 -17.54 -18.13
N PHE A 29 5.11 -18.12 -18.30
CA PHE A 29 3.95 -17.66 -17.56
C PHE A 29 4.38 -17.76 -16.10
N THR A 30 4.85 -16.66 -15.52
CA THR A 30 4.83 -16.51 -14.08
C THR A 30 3.37 -16.71 -13.74
N ASN A 31 3.03 -17.83 -13.09
CA ASN A 31 1.70 -18.03 -12.53
C ASN A 31 1.43 -16.78 -11.69
N GLY A 32 0.50 -15.94 -12.18
CA GLY A 32 0.51 -14.52 -11.89
C GLY A 32 0.40 -14.24 -10.39
N ASP A 33 1.34 -13.45 -9.88
CA ASP A 33 1.17 -12.80 -8.58
C ASP A 33 -0.04 -11.86 -8.70
N LEU A 34 -1.01 -11.99 -7.80
CA LEU A 34 -2.19 -11.13 -7.75
C LEU A 34 -1.90 -9.92 -6.87
N ASP A 35 -2.13 -8.73 -7.40
CA ASP A 35 -1.95 -7.48 -6.65
C ASP A 35 -3.28 -6.77 -6.45
N TYR A 36 -3.66 -6.60 -5.19
CA TYR A 36 -4.85 -5.84 -4.79
C TYR A 36 -4.47 -4.63 -3.94
N SER A 37 -5.39 -3.67 -3.87
CA SER A 37 -5.25 -2.56 -2.95
C SER A 37 -6.59 -2.20 -2.33
N ILE A 38 -6.57 -1.96 -1.02
CA ILE A 38 -7.75 -1.62 -0.24
C ILE A 38 -7.41 -0.52 0.74
N GLN A 39 -8.41 0.21 1.19
CA GLN A 39 -8.27 1.05 2.38
C GLN A 39 -8.17 0.15 3.61
N GLU A 40 -7.47 0.62 4.62
CA GLU A 40 -7.60 0.04 5.96
C GLU A 40 -9.01 0.26 6.53
N GLU A 41 -9.27 -0.26 7.73
CA GLU A 41 -10.52 -0.01 8.46
C GLU A 41 -11.80 -0.53 7.77
N MET A 42 -11.64 -1.32 6.71
CA MET A 42 -12.75 -1.94 6.01
C MET A 42 -13.48 -2.95 6.90
N LYS A 43 -14.81 -2.97 6.78
CA LYS A 43 -15.68 -3.87 7.54
C LYS A 43 -15.42 -5.33 7.19
N HIS A 44 -15.59 -6.22 8.17
CA HIS A 44 -15.63 -7.66 7.94
C HIS A 44 -16.60 -8.02 6.81
N GLY A 45 -16.16 -8.88 5.89
CA GLY A 45 -16.91 -9.32 4.71
C GLY A 45 -16.84 -8.37 3.52
N SER A 46 -16.12 -7.25 3.62
CA SER A 46 -15.88 -6.38 2.47
C SER A 46 -15.12 -7.13 1.38
N ILE A 47 -15.50 -6.93 0.13
CA ILE A 47 -14.88 -7.58 -1.03
C ILE A 47 -13.62 -6.81 -1.42
N ILE A 48 -12.50 -7.53 -1.54
CA ILE A 48 -11.19 -7.03 -1.97
C ILE A 48 -11.06 -7.16 -3.49
N GLY A 49 -11.43 -8.32 -4.03
CA GLY A 49 -11.30 -8.68 -5.44
C GLY A 49 -11.80 -10.10 -5.70
N ASN A 50 -11.83 -10.54 -6.96
CA ASN A 50 -12.31 -11.88 -7.31
C ASN A 50 -11.16 -12.74 -7.86
N VAL A 51 -10.55 -13.53 -6.98
CA VAL A 51 -9.37 -14.35 -7.28
C VAL A 51 -9.67 -15.46 -8.29
N ALA A 52 -10.89 -15.99 -8.30
CA ALA A 52 -11.32 -17.01 -9.26
C ALA A 52 -11.26 -16.47 -10.69
N LYS A 53 -11.87 -15.29 -10.90
CA LYS A 53 -11.88 -14.59 -12.19
C LYS A 53 -10.46 -14.20 -12.62
N ASP A 54 -9.67 -13.63 -11.71
CA ASP A 54 -8.35 -13.10 -12.04
C ASP A 54 -7.33 -14.21 -12.37
N LEU A 55 -7.49 -15.41 -11.78
CA LEU A 55 -6.70 -16.59 -12.11
C LEU A 55 -7.31 -17.45 -13.24
N GLY A 56 -8.52 -17.13 -13.70
CA GLY A 56 -9.25 -17.95 -14.67
C GLY A 56 -9.62 -19.35 -14.14
N ILE A 57 -9.83 -19.49 -12.82
CA ILE A 57 -10.19 -20.74 -12.16
C ILE A 57 -11.68 -20.71 -11.84
N ASP A 58 -12.40 -21.78 -12.23
CA ASP A 58 -13.80 -21.94 -11.84
C ASP A 58 -13.97 -22.17 -10.33
N VAL A 59 -15.02 -21.60 -9.74
CA VAL A 59 -15.32 -21.70 -8.30
C VAL A 59 -15.57 -23.14 -7.83
N GLY A 60 -16.12 -24.00 -8.72
CA GLY A 60 -16.26 -25.43 -8.48
C GLY A 60 -14.91 -26.13 -8.35
N ARG A 61 -13.94 -25.76 -9.19
CA ARG A 61 -12.55 -26.25 -9.09
C ARG A 61 -11.87 -25.76 -7.81
N MET A 62 -12.09 -24.51 -7.40
CA MET A 62 -11.57 -23.99 -6.12
C MET A 62 -12.12 -24.80 -4.94
N THR A 63 -13.42 -25.06 -4.91
CA THR A 63 -14.07 -25.86 -3.87
C THR A 63 -13.57 -27.30 -3.87
N ALA A 64 -13.53 -27.96 -5.04
CA ALA A 64 -13.09 -29.34 -5.18
C ALA A 64 -11.63 -29.54 -4.73
N ARG A 65 -10.79 -28.52 -4.93
CA ARG A 65 -9.37 -28.51 -4.52
C ARG A 65 -9.14 -27.83 -3.16
N LYS A 66 -10.19 -27.62 -2.36
CA LYS A 66 -10.13 -27.06 -1.01
C LYS A 66 -9.29 -25.78 -0.94
N ALA A 67 -9.56 -24.85 -1.86
CA ALA A 67 -8.83 -23.61 -1.93
C ALA A 67 -8.89 -22.86 -0.59
N ARG A 68 -7.75 -22.36 -0.11
CA ARG A 68 -7.69 -21.59 1.14
C ARG A 68 -6.57 -20.57 1.09
N ILE A 69 -6.72 -19.51 1.89
CA ILE A 69 -5.67 -18.52 2.11
C ILE A 69 -4.71 -19.05 3.17
N GLU A 70 -3.45 -19.20 2.80
CA GLU A 70 -2.34 -19.45 3.69
C GLU A 70 -1.57 -18.15 3.91
N THR A 71 -1.12 -17.91 5.14
CA THR A 71 -0.55 -16.62 5.56
C THR A 71 0.74 -16.83 6.33
N GLU A 72 1.68 -15.89 6.20
CA GLU A 72 2.76 -15.77 7.17
C GLU A 72 2.20 -15.51 8.59
N ARG A 73 2.94 -15.89 9.64
CA ARG A 73 2.46 -15.81 11.05
C ARG A 73 1.88 -14.45 11.44
N ASN A 74 2.42 -13.35 10.91
CA ASN A 74 2.00 -11.99 11.26
C ASN A 74 0.78 -11.48 10.45
N SER A 75 0.41 -12.17 9.38
CA SER A 75 -0.71 -11.79 8.50
C SER A 75 -1.93 -12.70 8.66
N ARG A 76 -1.94 -13.54 9.71
CA ARG A 76 -2.95 -14.59 9.86
C ARG A 76 -4.34 -14.02 10.05
N GLY A 77 -5.24 -14.36 9.13
CA GLY A 77 -6.68 -14.14 9.26
C GLY A 77 -7.19 -12.75 8.88
N TYR A 78 -6.40 -11.92 8.19
CA TYR A 78 -6.89 -10.63 7.68
C TYR A 78 -7.81 -10.78 6.47
N CYS A 79 -7.58 -11.80 5.64
CA CYS A 79 -8.35 -12.08 4.44
C CYS A 79 -8.77 -13.54 4.38
N ASP A 80 -9.90 -13.81 3.73
CA ASP A 80 -10.39 -15.14 3.42
C ASP A 80 -11.03 -15.18 2.03
N VAL A 81 -11.12 -16.37 1.44
CA VAL A 81 -11.70 -16.59 0.12
C VAL A 81 -13.10 -17.22 0.22
N ASN A 82 -14.10 -16.56 -0.35
CA ASN A 82 -15.43 -17.12 -0.48
C ASN A 82 -15.48 -18.13 -1.63
N LEU A 83 -15.48 -19.42 -1.32
CA LEU A 83 -15.46 -20.50 -2.32
C LEU A 83 -16.73 -20.60 -3.18
N ARG A 84 -17.81 -19.91 -2.82
CA ARG A 84 -19.04 -19.87 -3.64
C ARG A 84 -18.97 -18.84 -4.75
N THR A 85 -18.27 -17.73 -4.52
CA THR A 85 -18.22 -16.59 -5.45
C THR A 85 -16.83 -16.37 -6.04
N GLY A 86 -15.78 -16.89 -5.41
CA GLY A 86 -14.40 -16.64 -5.77
C GLY A 86 -13.85 -15.32 -5.23
N ASP A 87 -14.59 -14.63 -4.37
CA ASP A 87 -14.18 -13.32 -3.82
C ASP A 87 -13.16 -13.49 -2.70
N LEU A 88 -12.08 -12.73 -2.74
CA LEU A 88 -11.24 -12.45 -1.58
C LEU A 88 -11.93 -11.37 -0.74
N THR A 89 -12.06 -11.61 0.56
CA THR A 89 -12.82 -10.78 1.49
C THR A 89 -12.04 -10.47 2.74
N VAL A 90 -12.34 -9.34 3.37
CA VAL A 90 -11.76 -8.93 4.65
C VAL A 90 -12.34 -9.81 5.76
N ALA A 91 -11.49 -10.57 6.45
CA ALA A 91 -11.86 -11.47 7.55
C ALA A 91 -11.60 -10.85 8.93
N LYS A 92 -10.69 -9.89 9.04
CA LYS A 92 -10.44 -9.11 10.26
C LYS A 92 -10.18 -7.65 9.87
N ARG A 93 -10.58 -6.70 10.73
CA ARG A 93 -10.17 -5.30 10.63
C ARG A 93 -8.66 -5.21 10.43
N ILE A 94 -8.24 -4.49 9.41
CA ILE A 94 -6.85 -4.21 9.09
C ILE A 94 -6.61 -2.78 9.53
N ASP A 95 -5.70 -2.62 10.50
CA ASP A 95 -5.22 -1.34 11.02
C ASP A 95 -3.76 -1.20 10.53
N ARG A 96 -3.51 -0.19 9.69
CA ARG A 96 -2.23 0.00 9.00
C ARG A 96 -1.16 0.44 9.99
N GLU A 97 -1.50 1.26 10.97
CA GLU A 97 -0.61 1.75 12.01
C GLU A 97 -0.11 0.58 12.86
N GLU A 98 -0.99 -0.35 13.25
CA GLU A 98 -0.62 -1.57 14.00
C GLU A 98 0.34 -2.47 13.20
N LEU A 99 0.11 -2.62 11.89
CA LEU A 99 0.83 -3.56 11.04
C LEU A 99 2.16 -3.02 10.50
N CYS A 100 2.19 -1.74 10.15
CA CYS A 100 3.25 -1.14 9.36
C CYS A 100 3.86 0.10 10.01
N GLY A 101 3.19 0.70 11.00
CA GLY A 101 3.61 1.93 11.66
C GLY A 101 3.87 3.05 10.66
N GLU A 102 4.95 3.81 10.85
CA GLU A 102 5.29 4.97 10.01
C GLU A 102 5.86 4.60 8.62
N LYS A 103 5.85 3.33 8.22
CA LYS A 103 6.39 2.91 6.92
C LYS A 103 5.52 3.46 5.78
N ALA A 104 6.19 4.05 4.78
CA ALA A 104 5.52 4.59 3.58
C ALA A 104 4.80 3.55 2.71
N SER A 105 5.04 2.26 2.92
CA SER A 105 4.39 1.17 2.18
C SER A 105 3.97 0.08 3.16
N CYS A 106 2.74 -0.40 3.01
CA CYS A 106 2.16 -1.46 3.82
C CYS A 106 1.58 -2.55 2.90
N ILE A 107 2.34 -3.62 2.70
CA ILE A 107 1.97 -4.72 1.82
C ILE A 107 1.88 -6.00 2.64
N LEU A 108 0.68 -6.58 2.70
CA LEU A 108 0.47 -7.90 3.28
C LEU A 108 0.59 -8.95 2.18
N LYS A 109 1.30 -10.04 2.47
CA LYS A 109 1.51 -11.15 1.54
C LYS A 109 0.75 -12.38 2.01
N PHE A 110 0.06 -13.00 1.05
CA PHE A 110 -0.73 -14.20 1.25
C PHE A 110 -0.48 -15.18 0.11
N GLU A 111 -0.84 -16.45 0.31
CA GLU A 111 -0.82 -17.46 -0.74
C GLU A 111 -2.21 -18.13 -0.82
N LEU A 112 -2.79 -18.15 -2.02
CA LEU A 112 -3.94 -19.01 -2.30
C LEU A 112 -3.42 -20.41 -2.62
N LEU A 113 -3.76 -21.36 -1.77
CA LEU A 113 -3.36 -22.77 -1.88
C LEU A 113 -4.51 -23.58 -2.46
N LEU A 114 -4.24 -24.38 -3.50
CA LEU A 114 -5.14 -25.42 -4.01
C LEU A 114 -4.49 -26.80 -3.84
N GLU A 115 -5.24 -27.78 -3.34
CA GLU A 115 -4.76 -29.15 -3.08
C GLU A 115 -4.92 -30.08 -4.31
N SER A 116 -4.14 -31.17 -4.32
CA SER A 116 -4.21 -32.31 -5.24
C SER A 116 -4.36 -31.97 -6.74
N PRO A 117 -3.28 -31.55 -7.45
CA PRO A 117 -1.92 -31.35 -6.96
C PRO A 117 -1.78 -30.04 -6.17
N LEU A 118 -0.67 -29.86 -5.44
CA LEU A 118 -0.43 -28.60 -4.72
C LEU A 118 -0.12 -27.47 -5.72
N GLU A 119 -0.86 -26.36 -5.62
CA GLU A 119 -0.67 -25.15 -6.42
C GLU A 119 -0.78 -23.92 -5.50
N LEU A 120 0.10 -22.95 -5.69
CA LEU A 120 0.19 -21.73 -4.87
C LEU A 120 0.18 -20.51 -5.79
N HIS A 121 -0.70 -19.57 -5.50
CA HIS A 121 -0.72 -18.25 -6.14
C HIS A 121 -0.45 -17.19 -5.08
N ARG A 122 0.53 -16.34 -5.33
CA ARG A 122 0.85 -15.26 -4.40
C ARG A 122 -0.16 -14.13 -4.54
N ILE A 123 -0.51 -13.52 -3.43
CA ILE A 123 -1.38 -12.37 -3.36
C ILE A 123 -0.66 -11.30 -2.54
N SER A 124 -0.44 -10.13 -3.14
CA SER A 124 0.01 -8.93 -2.46
C SER A 124 -1.18 -8.00 -2.24
N LEU A 125 -1.38 -7.56 -1.00
CA LEU A 125 -2.44 -6.63 -0.65
C LEU A 125 -1.82 -5.34 -0.13
N ASN A 126 -1.93 -4.27 -0.92
CA ASN A 126 -1.46 -2.95 -0.55
C ASN A 126 -2.53 -2.21 0.26
N ILE A 127 -2.24 -1.96 1.54
CA ILE A 127 -3.11 -1.26 2.47
C ILE A 127 -2.89 0.25 2.31
N LYS A 128 -3.97 0.95 1.96
CA LYS A 128 -4.01 2.39 1.81
C LYS A 128 -4.42 3.03 3.13
N ASP A 129 -3.55 3.93 3.56
CA ASP A 129 -3.74 4.83 4.69
C ASP A 129 -5.02 5.65 4.51
N ILE A 130 -5.81 5.74 5.57
CA ILE A 130 -6.91 6.72 5.69
C ILE A 130 -6.60 7.67 6.85
N ASN A 131 -7.30 8.81 6.91
CA ASN A 131 -7.14 9.75 8.02
C ASN A 131 -8.12 9.37 9.14
N ASP A 132 -7.78 8.37 9.95
CA ASP A 132 -8.56 7.94 11.11
C ASP A 132 -7.86 8.24 12.45
N ASN A 133 -6.62 8.74 12.43
CA ASN A 133 -5.96 9.30 13.59
C ASN A 133 -6.05 10.84 13.59
N THR A 134 -5.58 11.46 14.66
CA THR A 134 -5.58 12.93 14.77
C THR A 134 -4.29 13.36 15.44
N PRO A 135 -3.69 14.50 15.03
CA PRO A 135 -2.46 14.98 15.65
C PRO A 135 -2.60 15.21 17.15
N LEU A 136 -1.71 14.61 17.94
CA LEU A 136 -1.65 14.76 19.39
C LEU A 136 -0.32 15.37 19.82
N PHE A 137 -0.39 16.40 20.66
CA PHE A 137 0.80 16.89 21.34
C PHE A 137 1.19 15.95 22.48
N PRO A 138 2.50 15.74 22.74
CA PRO A 138 2.95 14.95 23.88
C PRO A 138 2.54 15.52 25.25
N LYS A 139 2.21 16.81 25.31
CA LYS A 139 1.74 17.52 26.50
C LYS A 139 0.66 18.52 26.11
N ASP A 140 -0.43 18.54 26.88
CA ASP A 140 -1.54 19.50 26.69
C ASP A 140 -1.14 20.94 27.00
N THR A 141 -0.07 21.14 27.78
CA THR A 141 0.44 22.46 28.14
C THR A 141 1.95 22.48 28.04
N VAL A 142 2.46 23.49 27.34
CA VAL A 142 3.89 23.81 27.27
C VAL A 142 4.12 25.11 28.02
N LYS A 143 5.01 25.08 29.01
CA LYS A 143 5.45 26.29 29.74
C LYS A 143 6.76 26.76 29.14
N LEU A 144 6.79 28.03 28.71
CA LEU A 144 7.99 28.69 28.20
C LEU A 144 8.33 29.83 29.14
N GLU A 145 9.57 29.82 29.65
CA GLU A 145 10.11 30.91 30.45
C GLU A 145 10.95 31.80 29.54
N ILE A 146 10.51 33.05 29.37
CA ILE A 146 11.11 34.01 28.44
C ILE A 146 11.51 35.23 29.24
N GLY A 147 12.81 35.54 29.21
CA GLY A 147 13.33 36.75 29.83
C GLY A 147 12.79 38.00 29.13
N GLU A 148 12.46 39.03 29.91
CA GLU A 148 11.98 40.31 29.38
C GLU A 148 12.99 41.02 28.45
N SER A 149 14.28 40.67 28.56
CA SER A 149 15.36 41.17 27.70
C SER A 149 15.57 40.33 26.43
N ALA A 150 14.70 39.36 26.15
CA ALA A 150 14.76 38.57 24.92
C ALA A 150 14.59 39.48 23.70
N TYR A 151 15.44 39.26 22.69
CA TYR A 151 15.43 40.08 21.48
C TYR A 151 14.26 39.69 20.56
N LYS A 152 13.67 40.69 19.90
CA LYS A 152 12.68 40.48 18.84
C LYS A 152 13.24 39.56 17.75
N GLY A 153 12.50 38.52 17.39
CA GLY A 153 12.92 37.47 16.48
C GLY A 153 13.47 36.22 17.15
N ALA A 154 13.65 36.23 18.49
CA ALA A 154 13.99 35.03 19.25
C ALA A 154 12.97 33.92 19.01
N ARG A 155 13.45 32.67 18.88
CA ARG A 155 12.65 31.51 18.49
C ARG A 155 12.58 30.48 19.59
N TYR A 156 11.37 29.99 19.85
CA TYR A 156 11.08 29.00 20.87
C TYR A 156 10.38 27.80 20.22
N ARG A 157 11.07 26.66 20.21
CA ARG A 157 10.53 25.44 19.62
C ARG A 157 9.40 24.89 20.48
N VAL A 158 8.29 24.55 19.83
CA VAL A 158 7.19 23.79 20.41
C VAL A 158 7.38 22.32 20.07
N ASN A 159 7.03 21.43 21.00
CA ASN A 159 7.04 20.00 20.72
C ASN A 159 6.14 19.70 19.52
N ALA A 160 6.62 18.88 18.59
CA ALA A 160 5.81 18.47 17.45
C ALA A 160 4.60 17.66 17.93
N ALA A 161 3.45 17.90 17.31
CA ALA A 161 2.35 16.95 17.38
C ALA A 161 2.76 15.68 16.63
N HIS A 162 2.32 14.53 17.14
CA HIS A 162 2.48 13.25 16.50
C HIS A 162 1.13 12.79 15.98
N ASP A 163 1.13 12.34 14.73
CA ASP A 163 0.00 11.70 14.07
C ASP A 163 0.52 10.35 13.56
N ALA A 164 -0.26 9.30 13.76
CA ALA A 164 0.14 7.94 13.40
C ALA A 164 -0.01 7.70 11.88
N ASP A 165 -0.87 8.50 11.22
CA ASP A 165 -1.12 8.46 9.80
C ASP A 165 0.08 9.01 9.01
N ILE A 166 0.21 8.62 7.75
CA ILE A 166 1.36 8.98 6.91
C ILE A 166 1.01 9.99 5.81
N GLY A 167 2.06 10.64 5.28
CA GLY A 167 1.93 11.50 4.09
C GLY A 167 1.02 12.70 4.31
N GLN A 168 -0.10 12.75 3.57
CA GLN A 168 -1.06 13.86 3.63
C GLN A 168 -2.05 13.75 4.80
N ASN A 169 -2.20 12.54 5.37
CA ASN A 169 -3.12 12.31 6.48
C ASN A 169 -2.48 12.68 7.82
N GLY A 170 -1.16 12.60 7.94
CA GLY A 170 -0.43 13.09 9.12
C GLY A 170 -0.38 14.63 9.25
N VAL A 171 0.44 15.12 10.18
CA VAL A 171 0.50 16.57 10.54
C VAL A 171 0.85 17.48 9.36
N GLN A 172 -0.11 18.32 8.93
CA GLN A 172 0.09 19.24 7.81
C GLN A 172 0.50 20.66 8.18
N SER A 173 0.00 21.20 9.29
CA SER A 173 0.26 22.59 9.69
C SER A 173 -0.04 22.83 11.17
N TYR A 174 0.55 23.88 11.72
CA TYR A 174 0.23 24.40 13.04
C TYR A 174 -0.42 25.76 12.91
N ILE A 175 -1.35 26.07 13.81
CA ILE A 175 -2.02 27.37 13.90
C ILE A 175 -1.85 27.88 15.32
N LEU A 176 -1.54 29.16 15.45
CA LEU A 176 -1.46 29.86 16.73
C LEU A 176 -2.60 30.86 16.78
N HIS A 177 -3.34 30.86 17.89
CA HIS A 177 -4.34 31.89 18.13
C HIS A 177 -3.71 33.28 18.14
N ASP A 178 -4.45 34.24 17.59
CA ASP A 178 -3.97 35.61 17.44
C ASP A 178 -3.56 36.21 18.79
N ASN A 179 -2.38 36.82 18.82
CA ASN A 179 -1.79 37.43 20.00
C ASN A 179 -0.72 38.45 19.60
N ARG A 180 -0.35 39.35 20.53
CA ARG A 180 0.56 40.47 20.24
C ARG A 180 2.04 40.12 20.40
N HIS A 181 2.37 38.95 20.93
CA HIS A 181 3.71 38.64 21.42
C HIS A 181 4.48 37.69 20.50
N PHE A 182 3.78 36.73 19.88
CA PHE A 182 4.38 35.68 19.07
C PHE A 182 3.68 35.54 17.72
N ILE A 183 4.50 35.33 16.69
CA ILE A 183 4.07 34.76 15.41
C ILE A 183 4.48 33.30 15.36
N LEU A 184 3.72 32.48 14.64
CA LEU A 184 4.04 31.08 14.44
C LEU A 184 4.84 30.89 13.16
N ASN A 185 5.94 30.15 13.24
CA ASN A 185 6.68 29.69 12.09
C ASN A 185 6.68 28.16 12.06
N THR A 186 6.22 27.55 10.95
CA THR A 186 6.23 26.09 10.79
C THR A 186 7.46 25.67 10.01
N GLN A 187 8.20 24.72 10.55
CA GLN A 187 9.41 24.15 9.96
C GLN A 187 9.21 22.67 9.66
N THR A 188 9.91 22.16 8.65
CA THR A 188 9.92 20.74 8.30
C THR A 188 11.35 20.21 8.44
N THR A 189 11.52 19.09 9.12
CA THR A 189 12.83 18.41 9.22
C THR A 189 13.20 17.74 7.88
N SER A 190 14.46 17.31 7.74
CA SER A 190 14.88 16.49 6.60
C SER A 190 14.14 15.16 6.49
N ALA A 191 13.57 14.67 7.59
CA ALA A 191 12.74 13.46 7.62
C ALA A 191 11.26 13.73 7.28
N GLY A 192 10.89 14.96 6.92
CA GLY A 192 9.51 15.33 6.59
C GLY A 192 8.62 15.67 7.79
N ILE A 193 9.14 15.59 9.02
CA ILE A 193 8.37 15.89 10.24
C ILE A 193 8.19 17.39 10.39
N LYS A 194 6.94 17.85 10.56
CA LYS A 194 6.61 19.26 10.78
C LYS A 194 6.60 19.61 12.26
N TYR A 195 7.17 20.76 12.61
CA TYR A 195 7.13 21.30 13.97
C TYR A 195 6.98 22.84 13.95
N ALA A 196 6.53 23.39 15.06
CA ALA A 196 6.29 24.81 15.22
C ALA A 196 7.40 25.51 16.03
N GLU A 197 7.71 26.74 15.65
CA GLU A 197 8.51 27.70 16.40
C GLU A 197 7.65 28.94 16.68
N LEU A 198 7.59 29.35 17.95
CA LEU A 198 7.09 30.67 18.32
C LEU A 198 8.22 31.68 18.11
N VAL A 199 7.96 32.72 17.34
CA VAL A 199 8.92 33.80 17.07
C VAL A 199 8.44 35.05 17.78
N LEU A 200 9.28 35.59 18.67
CA LEU A 200 8.97 36.79 19.45
C LEU A 200 8.85 38.00 18.51
N ASN A 201 7.72 38.71 18.55
CA ASN A 201 7.42 39.84 17.66
C ASN A 201 7.49 41.22 18.34
N GLN A 202 7.86 41.25 19.62
CA GLN A 202 7.99 42.46 20.42
C GLN A 202 9.40 42.62 20.96
#